data_AF-A0A8K0CQD7-F1
#
_entry.id   AF-A0A8K0CQD7-F1
#
_cell.length_a   1.000
_cell.length_b   1.000
_cell.length_c   1.000
_cell.angle_alpha   90.00
_cell.angle_beta   90.00
_cell.angle_gamma   90.00
#
_symmetry.space_group_name_H-M   'P 1'
#
loop_
_entity.id
_entity.type
_entity.pdbx_description
1 polymer ?
#
loop_
_entity_poly.entity_id
_entity_poly.type
_entity_poly.pdbx_seq_one_letter_code
_entity_poly.pdbx_strand_id
1 'polypeptide(L)'
;TYTEETLQVALAEIKRGAPKLLVAKKYGIPRATLQFRLGTKFVKTRHRPNTYLTEIEEKLLACGILPWNVDSIDLSKCIGKNKVRQEDVSQDDILPTTSINCQQFSQLVGEVKLKTLEECAKNEEFETRDISEDALILLKIYKEFYCKTKNLQAKSINDSEHKENDTINDQNIAGTPSKECNVRYSAAEILNMPIVILSENEKTNQPCVKSSLNDNIENYLVWTGKRQTERLPYVITSTAFKNVCEEKTKAKTEKKNWRKLENNSFEMKRTNPQKLK
;
A
#
# COMPACT_ATOMS: atom_id res chain seq x y z
N THR A 1 9.16 40.49 -17.46
CA THR A 1 8.77 39.07 -17.59
C THR A 1 9.14 38.37 -16.30
N TYR A 2 8.24 37.58 -15.71
CA TYR A 2 8.49 36.87 -14.45
C TYR A 2 8.93 35.43 -14.71
N THR A 3 9.82 34.88 -13.88
CA THR A 3 10.26 33.47 -13.95
C THR A 3 9.40 32.59 -13.03
N GLU A 4 9.34 31.28 -13.27
CA GLU A 4 8.58 30.37 -12.40
C GLU A 4 9.13 30.35 -10.96
N GLU A 5 10.44 30.56 -10.78
CA GLU A 5 11.08 30.71 -9.46
C GLU A 5 10.53 31.93 -8.70
N THR A 6 10.48 33.10 -9.35
CA THR A 6 9.90 34.31 -8.75
C THR A 6 8.41 34.15 -8.43
N LEU A 7 7.69 33.36 -9.23
CA LEU A 7 6.29 33.03 -8.99
C LEU A 7 6.13 32.16 -7.73
N GLN A 8 7.00 31.17 -7.53
CA GLN A 8 6.96 30.31 -6.34
C GLN A 8 7.26 31.09 -5.05
N VAL A 9 8.26 31.97 -5.08
CA VAL A 9 8.59 32.85 -3.93
C VAL A 9 7.42 33.77 -3.60
N ALA A 10 6.80 34.39 -4.61
CA ALA A 10 5.62 35.23 -4.44
C ALA A 10 4.44 34.47 -3.82
N LEU A 11 4.18 33.24 -4.26
CA LEU A 11 3.13 32.39 -3.68
C LEU A 11 3.42 32.01 -2.22
N ALA A 12 4.69 31.75 -1.87
CA ALA A 12 5.08 31.48 -0.50
C ALA A 12 4.87 32.70 0.41
N GLU A 13 5.18 33.92 -0.05
CA GLU A 13 4.97 35.16 0.72
C GLU A 13 3.47 35.43 0.96
N ILE A 14 2.60 35.16 -0.03
CA ILE A 14 1.15 35.25 0.16
C ILE A 14 0.65 34.21 1.17
N LYS A 15 1.19 32.98 1.16
CA LYS A 15 0.85 31.95 2.15
C LYS A 15 1.27 32.33 3.58
N ARG A 16 2.29 33.17 3.74
CA ARG A 16 2.68 33.76 5.05
C ARG A 16 1.76 34.89 5.51
N GLY A 17 0.79 35.32 4.69
CA GLY A 17 -0.19 36.35 5.04
C GLY A 17 0.01 37.70 4.34
N ALA A 18 0.98 37.84 3.41
CA ALA A 18 1.17 39.10 2.70
C ALA A 18 0.01 39.41 1.72
N PRO A 19 -0.41 40.68 1.57
CA PRO A 19 -1.49 41.05 0.67
C PRO A 19 -1.08 40.88 -0.81
N LYS A 20 -1.95 40.24 -1.60
CA LYS A 20 -1.72 39.89 -3.02
C LYS A 20 -1.30 41.08 -3.89
N LEU A 21 -1.82 42.28 -3.60
CA LEU A 21 -1.53 43.50 -4.36
C LEU A 21 -0.06 43.96 -4.16
N LEU A 22 0.43 43.89 -2.92
CA LEU A 22 1.80 44.27 -2.58
C LEU A 22 2.78 43.30 -3.23
N VAL A 23 2.53 42.00 -3.09
CA VAL A 23 3.34 40.94 -3.69
C VAL A 23 3.35 41.06 -5.23
N ALA A 24 2.20 41.31 -5.87
CA ALA A 24 2.12 41.54 -7.31
C ALA A 24 3.03 42.68 -7.78
N LYS A 25 3.03 43.81 -7.05
CA LYS A 25 3.88 44.97 -7.37
C LYS A 25 5.36 44.68 -7.12
N LYS A 26 5.68 44.00 -6.01
CA LYS A 26 7.06 43.66 -5.60
C LYS A 26 7.76 42.73 -6.59
N TYR A 27 7.06 41.71 -7.11
CA TYR A 27 7.63 40.72 -8.03
C TYR A 27 7.33 40.99 -9.52
N GLY A 28 6.58 42.06 -9.84
CA GLY A 28 6.19 42.35 -11.22
C GLY A 28 5.28 41.27 -11.84
N ILE A 29 4.46 40.59 -11.03
CA ILE A 29 3.56 39.52 -11.46
C ILE A 29 2.13 40.06 -11.46
N PRO A 30 1.36 39.91 -12.56
CA PRO A 30 -0.04 40.31 -12.57
C PRO A 30 -0.84 39.64 -11.45
N ARG A 31 -1.64 40.42 -10.72
CA ARG A 31 -2.47 39.93 -9.60
C ARG A 31 -3.39 38.78 -10.01
N ALA A 32 -3.93 38.82 -11.23
CA ALA A 32 -4.79 37.76 -11.77
C ALA A 32 -4.07 36.40 -11.84
N THR A 33 -2.78 36.40 -12.21
CA THR A 33 -1.95 35.19 -12.26
C THR A 33 -1.76 34.59 -10.87
N LEU A 34 -1.46 35.42 -9.86
CA LEU A 34 -1.33 34.97 -8.47
C LEU A 34 -2.66 34.42 -7.93
N GLN A 35 -3.77 35.08 -8.25
CA GLN A 35 -5.11 34.62 -7.86
C GLN A 35 -5.47 33.28 -8.51
N PHE A 36 -5.18 33.10 -9.80
CA PHE A 36 -5.40 31.85 -10.51
C PHE A 36 -4.58 30.71 -9.89
N ARG A 37 -3.28 30.93 -9.65
CA ARG A 37 -2.36 29.93 -9.06
C ARG A 37 -2.72 29.55 -7.62
N LEU A 38 -3.36 30.44 -6.86
CA LEU A 38 -3.86 30.17 -5.51
C LEU A 38 -5.24 29.50 -5.47
N GLY A 39 -5.96 29.45 -6.60
CA GLY A 39 -7.29 28.86 -6.65
C GLY A 39 -7.26 27.35 -6.40
N THR A 40 -8.28 26.82 -5.74
CA THR A 40 -8.45 25.36 -5.54
C THR A 40 -8.56 24.58 -6.86
N LYS A 41 -8.92 25.27 -7.94
CA LYS A 41 -8.95 24.73 -9.30
C LYS A 41 -7.57 24.63 -9.95
N PHE A 42 -6.55 25.23 -9.36
CA PHE A 42 -5.15 25.08 -9.79
C PHE A 42 -4.45 23.90 -9.09
N VAL A 43 -5.22 22.94 -8.57
CA VAL A 43 -4.69 21.57 -8.53
C VAL A 43 -4.49 21.20 -10.00
N LYS A 44 -3.28 20.80 -10.40
CA LYS A 44 -3.05 20.21 -11.73
C LYS A 44 -3.84 18.90 -11.78
N THR A 45 -5.17 18.99 -11.92
CA THR A 45 -6.03 17.87 -12.23
C THR A 45 -5.68 17.49 -13.65
N ARG A 46 -4.67 16.64 -13.81
CA ARG A 46 -4.49 15.94 -15.07
C ARG A 46 -5.77 15.13 -15.25
N HIS A 47 -6.58 15.53 -16.22
CA HIS A 47 -7.87 14.87 -16.49
C HIS A 47 -7.67 13.42 -16.95
N ARG A 48 -6.43 13.02 -17.23
CA ARG A 48 -6.07 11.69 -17.71
C ARG A 48 -4.91 11.12 -16.91
N PRO A 49 -4.84 9.78 -16.81
CA PRO A 49 -3.62 9.08 -16.40
C PRO A 49 -2.43 9.58 -17.22
N ASN A 50 -1.24 9.53 -16.64
CA ASN A 50 -0.03 9.89 -17.37
C ASN A 50 0.06 9.02 -18.63
N THR A 51 0.36 9.63 -19.78
CA THR A 51 0.51 8.88 -21.05
C THR A 51 1.78 8.05 -21.10
N TYR A 52 2.69 8.30 -20.16
CA TYR A 52 3.92 7.57 -19.98
C TYR A 52 3.75 6.70 -18.75
N LEU A 53 3.97 5.41 -18.94
CA LEU A 53 4.11 4.45 -17.86
C LEU A 53 5.44 4.73 -17.16
N THR A 54 5.46 4.58 -15.85
CA THR A 54 6.71 4.51 -15.09
C THR A 54 7.44 3.20 -15.43
N GLU A 55 8.76 3.15 -15.26
CA GLU A 55 9.56 1.93 -15.49
C GLU A 55 9.01 0.71 -14.72
N ILE A 56 8.45 0.96 -13.53
CA ILE A 56 7.78 -0.06 -12.71
C ILE A 56 6.52 -0.56 -13.41
N GLU A 57 5.66 0.33 -13.89
CA GLU A 57 4.45 -0.03 -14.61
C GLU A 57 4.75 -0.76 -15.92
N GLU A 58 5.78 -0.35 -16.66
CA GLU A 58 6.24 -1.04 -17.87
C GLU A 58 6.73 -2.46 -17.56
N LYS A 59 7.49 -2.63 -16.46
CA LYS A 59 7.96 -3.94 -16.02
C LYS A 59 6.79 -4.83 -15.57
N LEU A 60 5.80 -4.28 -14.86
CA LEU A 60 4.59 -5.00 -14.46
C LEU A 60 3.72 -5.40 -15.66
N LEU A 61 3.63 -4.54 -16.67
CA LEU A 61 2.99 -4.84 -17.95
C LEU A 61 3.72 -5.96 -18.71
N ALA A 62 5.06 -5.89 -18.77
CA ALA A 62 5.89 -6.90 -19.40
C ALA A 62 5.76 -8.28 -18.70
N CYS A 63 5.58 -8.29 -17.38
CA CYS A 63 5.31 -9.51 -16.62
C CYS A 63 3.89 -10.07 -16.83
N GLY A 64 3.01 -9.40 -17.59
CA GLY A 64 1.62 -9.84 -17.80
C GLY A 64 0.74 -9.70 -16.57
N ILE A 65 1.21 -8.96 -15.57
CA ILE A 65 0.57 -8.72 -14.27
C ILE A 65 -0.49 -7.61 -14.41
N LEU A 66 -0.51 -6.83 -15.50
CA LEU A 66 -1.52 -5.81 -15.75
C LEU A 66 -2.35 -6.11 -17.01
N PRO A 67 -3.69 -5.96 -16.97
CA PRO A 67 -4.49 -5.53 -15.84
C PRO A 67 -4.91 -6.75 -14.97
N TRP A 68 -4.14 -7.10 -13.92
CA TRP A 68 -4.67 -7.97 -12.87
C TRP A 68 -5.79 -7.25 -12.17
N ASN A 69 -7.02 -7.53 -12.57
CA ASN A 69 -8.11 -7.42 -11.64
C ASN A 69 -8.00 -8.64 -10.71
N VAL A 70 -7.53 -8.42 -9.48
CA VAL A 70 -7.39 -9.46 -8.45
C VAL A 70 -8.71 -10.20 -8.24
N ASP A 71 -9.84 -9.48 -8.36
CA ASP A 71 -11.18 -10.03 -8.21
C ASP A 71 -11.62 -10.92 -9.39
N SER A 72 -10.91 -10.86 -10.52
CA SER A 72 -11.17 -11.70 -11.69
C SER A 72 -10.34 -12.98 -11.73
N ILE A 73 -9.39 -13.13 -10.81
CA ILE A 73 -8.57 -14.33 -10.69
C ILE A 73 -9.36 -15.37 -9.92
N ASP A 74 -9.85 -16.38 -10.64
CA ASP A 74 -10.44 -17.56 -10.01
C ASP A 74 -9.34 -18.45 -9.42
N LEU A 75 -8.93 -18.15 -8.18
CA LEU A 75 -7.89 -18.88 -7.45
C LEU A 75 -8.25 -20.37 -7.27
N SER A 76 -9.53 -20.75 -7.38
CA SER A 76 -9.97 -22.16 -7.34
C SER A 76 -9.42 -22.98 -8.52
N LYS A 77 -8.99 -22.32 -9.61
CA LYS A 77 -8.34 -22.97 -10.75
C LYS A 77 -6.81 -23.06 -10.63
N CYS A 78 -6.21 -22.22 -9.79
CA CYS A 78 -4.76 -22.13 -9.61
C CYS A 78 -4.24 -23.09 -8.53
N ILE A 79 -5.08 -23.46 -7.56
CA ILE A 79 -4.77 -24.50 -6.60
C ILE A 79 -5.20 -25.82 -7.25
N GLY A 80 -4.23 -26.62 -7.69
CA GLY A 80 -4.48 -27.92 -8.32
C GLY A 80 -5.49 -28.71 -7.49
N LYS A 81 -6.47 -29.33 -8.17
CA LYS A 81 -7.55 -30.13 -7.57
C LYS A 81 -7.00 -31.34 -6.83
N ASN A 82 -6.36 -31.13 -5.68
CA ASN A 82 -6.26 -32.17 -4.68
C ASN A 82 -7.69 -32.37 -4.20
N LYS A 83 -8.26 -33.52 -4.56
CA LYS A 83 -9.55 -33.98 -4.06
C LYS A 83 -9.43 -34.17 -2.54
N VAL A 84 -9.46 -33.08 -1.79
CA VAL A 84 -9.76 -33.10 -0.38
C VAL A 84 -11.23 -33.50 -0.31
N ARG A 85 -11.49 -34.67 0.27
CA ARG A 85 -12.86 -35.14 0.54
C ARG A 85 -13.55 -34.03 1.32
N GLN A 86 -14.73 -33.61 0.84
CA GLN A 86 -15.56 -32.66 1.55
C GLN A 86 -15.95 -33.27 2.90
N GLU A 87 -15.28 -32.82 3.95
CA GLU A 87 -15.85 -32.74 5.28
C GLU A 87 -16.20 -31.27 5.48
N ASP A 88 -17.43 -31.02 5.95
CA ASP A 88 -17.98 -29.69 6.16
C ASP A 88 -17.17 -28.93 7.23
N VAL A 89 -16.19 -28.13 6.79
CA VAL A 89 -15.42 -27.26 7.69
C VAL A 89 -16.08 -25.88 7.74
N SER A 90 -16.41 -25.49 8.96
CA SER A 90 -17.08 -24.25 9.33
C SER A 90 -16.15 -23.03 9.12
N GLN A 91 -16.75 -21.85 8.98
CA GLN A 91 -16.14 -20.57 8.58
C GLN A 91 -15.06 -19.96 9.52
N ASP A 92 -14.44 -20.74 10.40
CA ASP A 92 -13.48 -20.27 11.41
C ASP A 92 -12.01 -20.65 11.14
N ASP A 93 -11.68 -21.13 9.93
CA ASP A 93 -10.31 -21.49 9.55
C ASP A 93 -9.44 -20.26 9.27
N ILE A 94 -9.13 -19.51 10.34
CA ILE A 94 -7.89 -18.75 10.44
C ILE A 94 -6.78 -19.79 10.31
N LEU A 95 -6.03 -19.75 9.20
CA LEU A 95 -4.83 -20.56 9.02
C LEU A 95 -4.01 -20.51 10.32
N PRO A 96 -3.67 -21.67 10.91
CA PRO A 96 -3.00 -21.71 12.19
C PRO A 96 -1.74 -20.87 12.09
N THR A 97 -1.72 -19.75 12.81
CA THR A 97 -0.55 -18.88 12.86
C THR A 97 0.52 -19.67 13.57
N THR A 98 1.40 -20.30 12.81
CA THR A 98 2.49 -21.09 13.35
C THR A 98 3.43 -20.12 14.07
N SER A 99 3.32 -20.09 15.40
CA SER A 99 4.21 -19.31 16.24
C SER A 99 5.62 -19.84 16.10
N ILE A 100 6.53 -19.02 15.60
CA ILE A 100 7.95 -19.37 15.45
C ILE A 100 8.62 -19.23 16.82
N ASN A 101 9.26 -20.29 17.30
CA ASN A 101 10.07 -20.26 18.53
C ASN A 101 11.40 -19.51 18.28
N CYS A 102 12.00 -18.94 19.33
CA CYS A 102 13.30 -18.24 19.28
C CYS A 102 14.40 -19.09 18.62
N GLN A 103 14.43 -20.40 18.87
CA GLN A 103 15.41 -21.31 18.26
C GLN A 103 15.19 -21.46 16.74
N GLN A 104 13.94 -21.48 16.30
CA GLN A 104 13.62 -21.53 14.87
C GLN A 104 13.96 -20.20 14.19
N PHE A 105 13.70 -19.08 14.86
CA PHE A 105 14.11 -17.76 14.38
C PHE A 105 15.63 -17.66 14.27
N SER A 106 16.39 -18.17 15.25
CA SER A 106 17.85 -18.15 15.18
C SER A 106 18.42 -19.02 14.07
N GLN A 107 17.80 -20.17 13.80
CA GLN A 107 18.15 -21.01 12.66
C GLN A 107 17.82 -20.33 11.32
N LEU A 108 16.69 -19.64 11.23
CA LEU A 108 16.23 -18.96 10.01
C LEU A 108 17.10 -17.75 9.65
N VAL A 109 17.45 -16.92 10.64
CA VAL A 109 18.26 -15.71 10.43
C VAL A 109 19.75 -16.05 10.30
N GLY A 110 20.20 -17.09 11.00
CA GLY A 110 21.59 -17.49 11.10
C GLY A 110 22.35 -16.72 12.19
N GLU A 111 23.28 -17.41 12.86
CA GLU A 111 24.02 -16.89 14.01
C GLU A 111 24.84 -15.64 13.71
N VAL A 112 25.44 -15.56 12.52
CA VAL A 112 26.29 -14.43 12.11
C VAL A 112 25.47 -13.14 12.03
N LYS A 113 24.30 -13.19 11.37
CA LYS A 113 23.40 -12.04 11.26
C LYS A 113 22.80 -11.66 12.61
N LEU A 114 22.49 -12.66 13.45
CA LEU A 114 22.00 -12.40 14.80
C LEU A 114 23.00 -11.61 15.66
N LYS A 115 24.29 -11.94 15.61
CA LYS A 115 25.33 -11.18 16.32
C LYS A 115 25.42 -9.74 15.83
N THR A 116 25.36 -9.52 14.51
CA THR A 116 25.35 -8.15 13.96
C THR A 116 24.10 -7.37 14.40
N LEU A 117 22.93 -8.01 14.46
CA LEU A 117 21.70 -7.37 14.96
C LEU A 117 21.80 -7.04 16.47
N GLU A 118 22.45 -7.90 17.25
CA GLU A 118 22.68 -7.66 18.68
C GLU A 118 23.63 -6.47 18.92
N GLU A 119 24.71 -6.37 18.15
CA GLU A 119 25.62 -5.21 18.17
C GLU A 119 24.90 -3.92 17.77
N CYS A 120 24.09 -3.98 16.70
CA CYS A 120 23.25 -2.86 16.29
C CYS A 120 22.19 -2.48 17.34
N ALA A 121 21.67 -3.45 18.10
CA ALA A 121 20.69 -3.18 19.14
C ALA A 121 21.31 -2.52 20.38
N LYS A 122 22.60 -2.74 20.67
CA LYS A 122 23.33 -2.12 21.79
C LYS A 122 23.69 -0.66 21.51
N ASN A 123 23.92 -0.31 20.25
CA ASN A 123 24.27 1.04 19.85
C ASN A 123 22.99 1.84 19.53
N GLU A 124 22.46 2.53 20.53
CA GLU A 124 21.18 3.25 20.46
C GLU A 124 21.17 4.40 19.42
N GLU A 125 22.36 4.85 18.98
CA GLU A 125 22.56 5.98 18.05
C GLU A 125 22.86 5.57 16.60
N PHE A 126 22.35 4.43 16.11
CA PHE A 126 22.60 4.07 14.71
C PHE A 126 21.84 4.99 13.74
N GLU A 127 22.55 5.95 13.14
CA GLU A 127 22.01 6.79 12.07
C GLU A 127 21.57 5.90 10.90
N THR A 128 20.31 6.03 10.51
CA THR A 128 19.59 5.20 9.55
C THR A 128 20.05 5.33 8.10
N ARG A 129 21.24 5.88 7.83
CA ARG A 129 21.55 6.37 6.47
C ARG A 129 22.00 5.30 5.48
N ASP A 130 22.53 4.16 5.93
CA ASP A 130 23.10 3.16 5.02
C ASP A 130 22.62 1.71 5.24
N ILE A 131 21.60 1.48 6.08
CA ILE A 131 21.10 0.11 6.32
C ILE A 131 19.99 -0.21 5.32
N SER A 132 20.09 -1.38 4.67
CA SER A 132 19.02 -1.93 3.83
C SER A 132 17.69 -2.02 4.60
N GLU A 133 16.57 -1.70 3.95
CA GLU A 133 15.22 -1.78 4.55
C GLU A 133 14.96 -3.16 5.18
N ASP A 134 15.45 -4.24 4.54
CA ASP A 134 15.33 -5.61 5.05
C ASP A 134 15.99 -5.80 6.42
N ALA A 135 17.15 -5.16 6.63
CA ALA A 135 17.87 -5.23 7.90
C ALA A 135 17.18 -4.40 8.99
N LEU A 136 16.50 -3.30 8.64
CA LEU A 136 15.66 -2.55 9.58
C LEU A 136 14.45 -3.38 10.03
N ILE A 137 13.81 -4.10 9.11
CA ILE A 137 12.70 -5.00 9.42
C ILE A 137 13.18 -6.12 10.35
N LEU A 138 14.31 -6.76 10.04
CA LEU A 138 14.89 -7.80 10.89
C LEU A 138 15.26 -7.25 12.28
N LEU A 139 15.82 -6.04 12.37
CA LEU A 139 16.12 -5.39 13.65
C LEU A 139 14.85 -5.14 14.47
N LYS A 140 13.76 -4.71 13.81
CA LYS A 140 12.46 -4.50 14.46
C LYS A 140 11.88 -5.81 15.01
N ILE A 141 11.91 -6.88 14.21
CA ILE A 141 11.46 -8.21 14.64
C ILE A 141 12.34 -8.70 15.80
N TYR A 142 13.66 -8.55 15.70
CA TYR A 142 14.60 -8.95 16.75
C TYR A 142 14.31 -8.22 18.08
N LYS A 143 14.12 -6.90 18.07
CA LYS A 143 13.77 -6.12 19.27
C LYS A 143 12.46 -6.61 19.90
N GLU A 144 11.42 -6.83 19.10
CA GLU A 144 10.13 -7.34 19.59
C GLU A 144 10.25 -8.72 20.24
N PHE A 145 11.03 -9.62 19.64
CA PHE A 145 11.25 -10.97 20.19
C PHE A 145 12.07 -10.96 21.48
N TYR A 146 13.17 -10.22 21.52
CA TYR A 146 14.11 -10.25 22.66
C TYR A 146 13.69 -9.36 23.84
N CYS A 147 12.92 -8.29 23.62
CA CYS A 147 12.34 -7.52 24.72
C CYS A 147 11.30 -8.34 25.49
N LYS A 148 10.54 -9.20 24.80
CA LYS A 148 9.53 -10.06 25.45
C LYS A 148 10.16 -11.14 26.32
N THR A 149 11.26 -11.77 25.89
CA THR A 149 11.91 -12.86 26.64
C THR A 149 12.62 -12.38 27.90
N LYS A 150 13.30 -11.23 27.87
CA LYS A 150 13.96 -10.66 29.08
C LYS A 150 12.98 -10.32 30.19
N ASN A 151 11.80 -9.80 29.83
CA ASN A 151 10.75 -9.48 30.81
C ASN A 151 10.16 -10.72 31.50
N LEU A 152 10.11 -11.87 30.80
CA LEU A 152 9.66 -13.14 31.39
C LEU A 152 10.66 -13.70 32.42
N GLN A 153 11.97 -13.56 32.17
CA GLN A 153 13.00 -14.02 33.11
C GLN A 153 13.14 -13.10 34.34
N ALA A 154 13.02 -11.78 34.17
CA ALA A 154 13.05 -10.85 35.31
C ALA A 154 11.85 -11.04 36.26
N LYS A 155 10.69 -11.47 35.74
CA LYS A 155 9.49 -11.70 36.54
C LYS A 155 9.56 -12.97 37.39
N SER A 156 10.26 -14.02 36.96
CA SER A 156 10.33 -15.27 37.74
C SER A 156 11.29 -15.20 38.93
N ILE A 157 12.16 -14.18 39.01
CA ILE A 157 13.15 -14.06 40.08
C ILE A 157 12.58 -13.30 41.29
N ASN A 158 11.60 -12.41 41.08
CA ASN A 158 11.06 -11.57 42.15
C ASN A 158 9.94 -12.22 42.97
N ASP A 159 9.45 -13.41 42.57
CA ASP A 159 8.40 -14.13 43.32
C ASP A 159 8.97 -15.11 44.37
N SER A 160 10.30 -15.16 44.56
CA SER A 160 10.95 -16.10 45.48
C SER A 160 11.61 -15.48 46.72
N GLU A 161 11.64 -14.16 46.88
CA GLU A 161 12.26 -13.54 48.05
C GLU A 161 11.33 -12.57 48.77
N HIS A 162 10.47 -13.14 49.62
CA HIS A 162 9.90 -12.43 50.75
C HIS A 162 10.10 -13.25 52.04
N LYS A 163 11.21 -12.97 52.74
CA LYS A 163 11.22 -12.81 54.20
C LYS A 163 12.23 -11.73 54.60
N GLU A 164 11.65 -10.68 55.18
CA GLU A 164 12.18 -9.81 56.25
C GLU A 164 13.58 -9.20 56.04
N ASN A 165 13.61 -7.87 55.81
CA ASN A 165 13.87 -6.92 56.89
C ASN A 165 13.70 -5.47 56.41
N ASP A 166 12.96 -4.70 57.21
CA ASP A 166 12.81 -3.25 57.12
C ASP A 166 14.13 -2.55 57.41
N THR A 167 14.58 -1.66 56.52
CA THR A 167 15.30 -0.45 56.94
C THR A 167 15.11 0.68 55.94
N ILE A 168 14.52 1.75 56.45
CA ILE A 168 14.26 3.04 55.82
C ILE A 168 15.59 3.71 55.45
N ASN A 169 15.74 4.20 54.21
CA ASN A 169 16.58 5.36 53.94
C ASN A 169 16.15 6.11 52.67
N ASP A 170 15.52 7.26 52.88
CA ASP A 170 15.23 8.30 51.88
C ASP A 170 16.51 8.99 51.46
N GLN A 171 16.88 8.98 50.16
CA GLN A 171 17.55 10.13 49.53
C GLN A 171 17.16 10.29 48.05
N ASN A 172 16.63 11.49 47.80
CA ASN A 172 16.25 12.11 46.53
C ASN A 172 17.35 12.11 45.46
N ILE A 173 17.04 11.73 44.22
CA ILE A 173 17.68 12.30 43.02
C ILE A 173 16.63 12.54 41.94
N ALA A 174 16.43 13.82 41.62
CA ALA A 174 15.54 14.29 40.56
C ALA A 174 16.15 14.05 39.18
N GLY A 175 15.45 13.30 38.33
CA GLY A 175 15.75 13.11 36.91
C GLY A 175 14.66 13.71 36.03
N THR A 176 15.06 14.58 35.11
CA THR A 176 14.21 15.32 34.16
C THR A 176 13.53 14.41 33.12
N PRO A 177 12.27 14.68 32.70
CA PRO A 177 11.56 13.87 31.73
C PRO A 177 12.01 14.16 30.29
N SER A 178 12.53 13.12 29.62
CA SER A 178 12.78 13.09 28.18
C SER A 178 11.45 13.00 27.41
N LYS A 179 11.34 13.75 26.32
CA LYS A 179 10.15 13.80 25.46
C LYS A 179 10.06 12.54 24.59
N GLU A 180 9.14 11.66 24.96
CA GLU A 180 8.74 10.53 24.13
C GLU A 180 7.93 11.00 22.92
N CYS A 181 8.39 10.60 21.73
CA CYS A 181 7.67 10.79 20.48
C CYS A 181 6.63 9.67 20.34
N ASN A 182 5.36 9.98 20.63
CA ASN A 182 4.23 9.06 20.47
C ASN A 182 3.91 8.82 18.99
N VAL A 183 4.48 7.77 18.40
CA VAL A 183 3.88 7.11 17.24
C VAL A 183 3.18 5.85 17.74
N ARG A 184 1.90 6.00 18.11
CA ARG A 184 1.03 4.88 18.48
C ARG A 184 0.64 4.11 17.22
N TYR A 185 1.38 3.04 16.92
CA TYR A 185 0.78 1.89 16.28
C TYR A 185 0.28 0.98 17.39
N SER A 186 -0.98 0.52 17.30
CA SER A 186 -1.47 -0.42 18.30
C SER A 186 -0.71 -1.74 18.14
N ALA A 187 -0.29 -2.35 19.26
CA ALA A 187 0.41 -3.63 19.22
C ALA A 187 -0.39 -4.75 18.50
N ALA A 188 -1.71 -4.57 18.39
CA ALA A 188 -2.62 -5.45 17.66
C ALA A 188 -2.50 -5.36 16.12
N GLU A 189 -2.08 -4.22 15.56
CA GLU A 189 -1.96 -4.05 14.11
C GLU A 189 -0.69 -4.69 13.52
N ILE A 190 0.39 -4.81 14.32
CA ILE A 190 1.64 -5.44 13.87
C ILE A 190 1.57 -6.96 13.96
N LEU A 191 0.77 -7.50 14.89
CA LEU A 191 0.59 -8.95 15.08
C LEU A 191 -0.25 -9.62 13.98
N ASN A 192 -0.95 -8.84 13.16
CA ASN A 192 -1.80 -9.36 12.09
C ASN A 192 -1.16 -9.28 10.70
N MET A 193 0.16 -9.09 10.58
CA MET A 193 0.83 -9.28 9.29
C MET A 193 1.05 -10.77 9.02
N PRO A 194 0.37 -11.37 8.02
CA PRO A 194 0.63 -12.75 7.65
C PRO A 194 2.03 -12.83 7.01
N ILE A 195 2.98 -13.42 7.73
CA ILE A 195 4.28 -13.79 7.16
C ILE A 195 4.06 -15.10 6.41
N VAL A 196 3.90 -15.01 5.08
CA VAL A 196 3.84 -16.17 4.20
C VAL A 196 5.27 -16.69 4.00
N ILE A 197 5.64 -17.74 4.72
CA ILE A 197 6.90 -18.45 4.50
C ILE A 197 6.67 -19.47 3.39
N LEU A 198 7.23 -19.22 2.21
CA LEU A 198 7.32 -20.22 1.15
C LEU A 198 8.44 -21.19 1.51
N SER A 199 8.09 -22.36 2.04
CA SER A 199 9.04 -23.43 2.29
C SER A 199 9.38 -24.14 0.98
N GLU A 200 10.58 -23.95 0.47
CA GLU A 200 11.14 -24.81 -0.58
C GLU A 200 11.53 -26.16 0.05
N ASN A 201 10.70 -27.17 -0.18
CA ASN A 201 10.99 -28.53 0.26
C ASN A 201 11.99 -29.18 -0.71
N GLU A 202 13.29 -29.04 -0.43
CA GLU A 202 14.31 -29.89 -1.05
C GLU A 202 14.37 -31.23 -0.30
N LYS A 203 14.00 -32.31 -1.00
CA LYS A 203 14.35 -33.68 -0.61
C LYS A 203 15.52 -34.16 -1.45
N THR A 204 16.64 -34.37 -0.77
CA THR A 204 17.85 -35.07 -1.22
C THR A 204 17.59 -36.53 -1.61
N ASN A 205 18.17 -36.98 -2.72
CA ASN A 205 19.13 -38.10 -2.82
C ASN A 205 19.17 -38.74 -4.22
N GLN A 206 20.18 -38.39 -5.05
CA GLN A 206 20.89 -39.36 -5.92
C GLN A 206 22.17 -38.73 -6.52
N PRO A 207 23.27 -39.49 -6.70
CA PRO A 207 24.56 -38.91 -7.06
C PRO A 207 24.85 -38.93 -8.57
N CYS A 208 25.54 -37.87 -9.00
CA CYS A 208 26.56 -37.83 -10.05
C CYS A 208 26.18 -38.26 -11.48
N VAL A 209 25.91 -37.28 -12.36
CA VAL A 209 26.48 -37.25 -13.72
C VAL A 209 26.86 -35.79 -14.05
N LYS A 210 28.12 -35.58 -14.43
CA LYS A 210 28.60 -34.32 -15.00
C LYS A 210 27.99 -34.16 -16.39
N SER A 211 27.19 -33.13 -16.60
CA SER A 211 26.89 -32.63 -17.95
C SER A 211 26.72 -31.11 -17.90
N SER A 212 27.63 -30.41 -18.58
CA SER A 212 27.52 -29.00 -18.90
C SER A 212 26.24 -28.76 -19.71
N LEU A 213 25.32 -27.94 -19.20
CA LEU A 213 24.14 -27.50 -19.94
C LEU A 213 24.07 -25.98 -19.90
N ASN A 214 24.58 -25.37 -20.98
CA ASN A 214 24.09 -24.09 -21.47
C ASN A 214 22.70 -24.33 -22.07
N ASP A 215 21.70 -24.53 -21.21
CA ASP A 215 20.32 -24.68 -21.66
C ASP A 215 19.65 -23.32 -21.75
N ASN A 216 19.51 -22.88 -23.00
CA ASN A 216 18.60 -21.80 -23.39
C ASN A 216 17.19 -22.11 -22.86
N ILE A 217 16.70 -21.21 -22.01
CA ILE A 217 15.34 -21.18 -21.45
C ILE A 217 14.24 -21.24 -22.54
N GLU A 218 14.57 -20.93 -23.80
CA GLU A 218 13.64 -20.96 -24.92
C GLU A 218 13.07 -22.36 -25.26
N ASN A 219 13.68 -23.45 -24.78
CA ASN A 219 13.18 -24.80 -25.08
C ASN A 219 12.10 -25.31 -24.10
N TYR A 220 11.81 -24.60 -23.00
CA TYR A 220 10.85 -25.07 -21.98
C TYR A 220 9.45 -24.45 -22.09
N LEU A 221 9.17 -23.65 -23.12
CA LEU A 221 7.86 -23.03 -23.35
C LEU A 221 7.22 -23.44 -24.70
N VAL A 222 7.09 -24.75 -24.94
CA VAL A 222 6.23 -25.24 -26.03
C VAL A 222 4.81 -25.42 -25.50
N TRP A 223 3.95 -24.42 -25.74
CA TRP A 223 2.52 -24.49 -25.48
C TRP A 223 1.84 -25.36 -26.55
N THR A 224 1.78 -26.69 -26.35
CA THR A 224 1.14 -27.65 -27.27
C THR A 224 -0.36 -27.81 -27.05
N GLY A 225 -1.04 -26.77 -26.55
CA GLY A 225 -2.49 -26.74 -26.42
C GLY A 225 -3.14 -26.04 -27.61
N LYS A 226 -3.86 -26.77 -28.46
CA LYS A 226 -4.78 -26.18 -29.46
C LYS A 226 -5.83 -25.34 -28.71
N ARG A 227 -5.57 -24.04 -28.54
CA ARG A 227 -6.59 -23.10 -28.05
C ARG A 227 -7.70 -23.07 -29.09
N GLN A 228 -8.87 -23.62 -28.78
CA GLN A 228 -10.10 -23.20 -29.45
C GLN A 228 -10.44 -21.79 -28.97
N THR A 229 -9.69 -20.80 -29.44
CA THR A 229 -10.20 -19.44 -29.49
C THR A 229 -11.03 -19.36 -30.75
N GLU A 230 -12.30 -19.79 -30.68
CA GLU A 230 -13.27 -19.24 -31.61
C GLU A 230 -13.24 -17.73 -31.40
N ARG A 231 -12.61 -17.03 -32.33
CA ARG A 231 -12.81 -15.59 -32.48
C ARG A 231 -14.28 -15.43 -32.87
N LEU A 232 -15.16 -15.32 -31.88
CA LEU A 232 -16.51 -14.87 -32.10
C LEU A 232 -16.37 -13.48 -32.75
N PRO A 233 -16.76 -13.32 -34.03
CA PRO A 233 -16.76 -11.99 -34.63
C PRO A 233 -17.63 -11.13 -33.73
N TYR A 234 -17.14 -9.95 -33.33
CA TYR A 234 -18.00 -8.95 -32.72
C TYR A 234 -19.13 -8.68 -33.72
N VAL A 235 -20.28 -9.32 -33.51
CA VAL A 235 -21.41 -9.24 -34.41
C VAL A 235 -22.07 -7.88 -34.17
N ILE A 236 -21.49 -6.84 -34.77
CA ILE A 236 -22.10 -5.50 -34.89
C ILE A 236 -23.50 -5.61 -35.54
N THR A 237 -23.77 -6.72 -36.24
CA THR A 237 -25.08 -7.04 -36.82
C THR A 237 -26.04 -7.77 -35.87
N SER A 238 -25.64 -8.11 -34.64
CA SER A 238 -26.49 -8.83 -33.70
C SER A 238 -27.67 -7.94 -33.33
N THR A 239 -28.87 -8.52 -33.37
CA THR A 239 -30.11 -7.86 -32.95
C THR A 239 -29.99 -7.36 -31.51
N ALA A 240 -29.32 -8.13 -30.63
CA ALA A 240 -29.04 -7.70 -29.26
C ALA A 240 -28.18 -6.42 -29.21
N PHE A 241 -27.16 -6.31 -30.06
CA PHE A 241 -26.32 -5.13 -30.12
C PHE A 241 -27.06 -3.91 -30.67
N LYS A 242 -27.91 -4.10 -31.68
CA LYS A 242 -28.78 -3.03 -32.22
C LYS A 242 -29.73 -2.50 -31.14
N ASN A 243 -30.39 -3.40 -30.40
CA ASN A 243 -31.31 -3.03 -29.31
C ASN A 243 -30.59 -2.21 -28.24
N VAL A 244 -29.39 -2.62 -27.80
CA VAL A 244 -28.59 -1.87 -26.81
C VAL A 244 -28.17 -0.50 -27.33
N CYS A 245 -27.82 -0.39 -28.61
CA CYS A 245 -27.49 0.89 -29.22
C CYS A 245 -28.70 1.83 -29.30
N GLU A 246 -29.87 1.32 -29.68
CA GLU A 246 -31.13 2.08 -29.73
C GLU A 246 -31.60 2.52 -28.33
N GLU A 247 -31.44 1.68 -27.33
CA GLU A 247 -31.77 2.03 -25.94
C GLU A 247 -30.86 3.17 -25.43
N LYS A 248 -29.56 3.11 -25.76
CA LYS A 248 -28.61 4.19 -25.41
C LYS A 248 -28.92 5.51 -26.12
N THR A 249 -29.42 5.49 -27.36
CA THR A 249 -29.81 6.73 -28.06
C THR A 249 -31.10 7.31 -27.49
N LYS A 250 -32.11 6.46 -27.20
CA LYS A 250 -33.35 6.86 -26.52
C LYS A 250 -33.10 7.49 -25.14
N ALA A 251 -32.28 6.84 -24.32
CA ALA A 251 -31.89 7.38 -23.00
C ALA A 251 -31.18 8.75 -23.10
N LYS A 252 -30.34 8.95 -24.13
CA LYS A 252 -29.70 10.26 -24.38
C LYS A 252 -30.70 11.34 -24.78
N THR A 253 -31.71 11.00 -25.59
CA THR A 253 -32.77 11.94 -25.98
C THR A 253 -33.68 12.32 -24.82
N GLU A 254 -34.10 11.35 -24.00
CA GLU A 254 -34.91 11.59 -22.82
C GLU A 254 -34.19 12.50 -21.82
N LYS A 255 -32.91 12.24 -21.55
CA LYS A 255 -32.09 13.07 -20.66
C LYS A 255 -31.97 14.52 -21.14
N LYS A 256 -31.90 14.74 -22.47
CA LYS A 256 -31.91 16.10 -23.04
C LYS A 256 -33.28 16.77 -22.87
N ASN A 257 -34.38 16.03 -23.05
CA ASN A 257 -35.72 16.56 -22.86
C ASN A 257 -36.00 16.92 -21.39
N TRP A 258 -35.57 16.08 -20.44
CA TRP A 258 -35.65 16.39 -19.00
C TRP A 258 -34.92 17.69 -18.64
N ARG A 259 -33.70 17.90 -19.14
CA ARG A 259 -32.96 19.15 -18.93
C ARG A 259 -33.67 20.37 -19.50
N LYS A 260 -34.35 20.23 -20.64
CA LYS A 260 -35.14 21.32 -21.24
C LYS A 260 -36.38 21.63 -20.39
N LEU A 261 -37.10 20.61 -19.92
CA LEU A 261 -38.25 20.76 -19.02
C LEU A 261 -37.86 21.44 -17.71
N GLU A 262 -36.73 21.02 -17.14
CA GLU A 262 -36.19 21.60 -15.91
C GLU A 262 -35.81 23.07 -16.10
N ASN A 263 -35.09 23.40 -17.19
CA ASN A 263 -34.76 24.78 -17.53
C ASN A 263 -36.02 25.64 -17.74
N ASN A 264 -37.02 25.15 -18.46
CA ASN A 264 -38.28 25.87 -18.67
C ASN A 264 -39.03 26.09 -17.35
N SER A 265 -39.01 25.10 -16.43
CA SER A 265 -39.59 25.24 -15.09
C SER A 265 -38.88 26.32 -14.28
N PHE A 266 -37.55 26.39 -14.35
CA PHE A 266 -36.77 27.48 -13.73
C PHE A 266 -37.08 28.85 -14.34
N GLU A 267 -37.29 28.94 -15.65
CA GLU A 267 -37.69 30.20 -16.32
C GLU A 267 -39.09 30.66 -15.91
N MET A 268 -40.08 29.77 -15.83
CA MET A 268 -41.42 30.13 -15.35
C MET A 268 -41.41 30.65 -13.91
N LYS A 269 -40.58 30.06 -13.03
CA LYS A 269 -40.42 30.54 -11.66
C LYS A 269 -39.79 31.93 -11.59
N ARG A 270 -38.93 32.29 -12.55
CA ARG A 270 -38.32 33.64 -12.63
C ARG A 270 -39.29 34.70 -13.13
N THR A 271 -40.17 34.37 -14.07
CA THR A 271 -41.03 35.36 -14.73
C THR A 271 -42.32 35.67 -13.95
N ASN A 272 -42.71 34.85 -12.97
CA ASN A 272 -43.93 35.10 -12.20
C ASN A 272 -43.75 34.89 -10.68
N PRO A 273 -42.95 35.74 -10.00
CA PRO A 273 -42.75 35.64 -8.55
C PRO A 273 -43.99 36.06 -7.73
N GLN A 274 -45.00 36.68 -8.34
CA GLN A 274 -46.15 37.27 -7.63
C GLN A 274 -47.34 36.32 -7.43
N LYS A 275 -47.36 35.12 -8.02
CA LYS A 275 -48.44 34.11 -7.84
C LYS A 275 -48.19 33.09 -6.72
N LEU A 276 -47.17 33.30 -5.89
CA LEU A 276 -46.77 32.40 -4.79
C LEU A 276 -47.05 32.99 -3.40
N LYS A 277 -47.88 34.02 -3.31
CA LYS A 277 -48.43 34.53 -2.04
C LYS A 277 -49.88 34.11 -1.90
#